data_AF-A0A6I2UNA2-F1
#
_entry.id   AF-A0A6I2UNA2-F1
#
_cell.length_a   1.000
_cell.length_b   1.000
_cell.length_c   1.000
_cell.angle_alpha   90.00
_cell.angle_beta   90.00
_cell.angle_gamma   90.00
#
_symmetry.space_group_name_H-M   'P 1'
#
loop_
_entity.id
_entity.type
_entity.pdbx_description
1 polymer ?
#
loop_
_entity_poly.entity_id
_entity_poly.type
_entity_poly.pdbx_seq_one_letter_code
_entity_poly.pdbx_strand_id
1 'polypeptide(L)'
;MQRAIVTAVNGSRICANGRWLTAIGNKSFHPGDVVWTDGRCIYGNSFEAGGAAPIISPSESYVPLLMWDGTRAVYHKGKITKYAKGQQHTLMASRGSSFTFADGKILDLHLDEQGNQYALQGGEYRYHDIGDGESFEDQLGQPGVAINGQMEYSIDLSGYSNFCYDYAYEEATVIETPLSGVDDVINKVYLNSCTLVNGWYESEDSYCYLLDCYAKGFHIDAINYRGEGEADWGFFIDFDSYLWVMVTPKSIQPLWAMTIREVDEDNEIHIERSRYRIYAGIFTLPLPDGYYIEGTKAVPENIDAQSYWQDKFLGKLYSPQKTLICESHFFMNKPIRLGRVKNGVWLMTSGEELYLLKGGKQKLLSGDVRNSRLHPMKNKAKWIKGD
;
A
#
# COMPACT_ATOMS: atom_id res chain seq x y z
N MET A 1 -33.80 9.01 1.85
CA MET A 1 -35.17 9.16 1.32
C MET A 1 -36.11 9.49 2.46
N GLN A 2 -37.11 10.32 2.23
CA GLN A 2 -38.17 10.68 3.16
C GLN A 2 -39.53 10.26 2.60
N ARG A 3 -40.50 10.04 3.49
CA ARG A 3 -41.90 9.89 3.09
C ARG A 3 -42.50 11.27 2.83
N ALA A 4 -43.30 11.37 1.78
CA ALA A 4 -44.10 12.55 1.48
C ALA A 4 -45.49 12.12 1.05
N ILE A 5 -46.47 13.02 1.16
CA ILE A 5 -47.82 12.81 0.66
C ILE A 5 -47.95 13.55 -0.66
N VAL A 6 -48.47 12.86 -1.68
CA VAL A 6 -48.78 13.46 -2.97
C VAL A 6 -49.97 14.41 -2.82
N THR A 7 -49.80 15.67 -3.23
CA THR A 7 -50.85 16.69 -3.21
C THR A 7 -51.43 16.96 -4.59
N ALA A 8 -50.69 16.68 -5.67
CA ALA A 8 -51.17 16.82 -7.05
C ALA A 8 -50.35 15.95 -8.01
N VAL A 9 -50.95 15.57 -9.15
CA VAL A 9 -50.33 14.74 -10.19
C VAL A 9 -50.54 15.38 -11.56
N ASN A 10 -49.48 15.49 -12.35
CA ASN A 10 -49.51 15.97 -13.73
C ASN A 10 -48.54 15.14 -14.59
N GLY A 11 -49.04 14.06 -15.18
CA GLY A 11 -48.22 13.12 -15.95
C GLY A 11 -47.11 12.50 -15.09
N SER A 12 -45.86 12.67 -15.50
CA SER A 12 -44.68 12.20 -14.76
C SER A 12 -44.19 13.17 -13.67
N ARG A 13 -44.88 14.29 -13.46
CA ARG A 13 -44.58 15.29 -12.42
C ARG A 13 -45.58 15.17 -11.29
N ILE A 14 -45.06 15.03 -10.07
CA ILE A 14 -45.85 14.77 -8.88
C ILE A 14 -45.52 15.85 -7.85
N CYS A 15 -46.54 16.50 -7.30
CA CYS A 15 -46.38 17.48 -6.24
C CYS A 15 -46.39 16.74 -4.89
N ALA A 16 -45.30 16.85 -4.13
CA ALA A 16 -45.19 16.28 -2.79
C ALA A 16 -44.32 17.21 -1.92
N ASN A 17 -44.70 17.42 -0.66
CA ASN A 17 -44.08 18.40 0.24
C ASN A 17 -43.94 19.81 -0.39
N GLY A 18 -44.95 20.24 -1.13
CA GLY A 18 -44.98 21.57 -1.77
C GLY A 18 -44.03 21.76 -2.95
N ARG A 19 -43.44 20.68 -3.49
CA ARG A 19 -42.54 20.72 -4.65
C ARG A 19 -42.98 19.77 -5.74
N TRP A 20 -42.82 20.19 -7.00
CA TRP A 20 -42.99 19.31 -8.16
C TRP A 20 -41.73 18.49 -8.42
N LEU A 21 -41.85 17.18 -8.29
CA LEU A 21 -40.78 16.20 -8.42
C LEU A 21 -41.05 15.30 -9.62
N THR A 22 -39.98 14.75 -10.20
CA THR A 22 -40.11 13.82 -11.33
C THR A 22 -40.25 12.39 -10.79
N ALA A 23 -41.29 11.67 -11.23
CA ALA A 23 -41.46 10.26 -10.92
C ALA A 23 -40.50 9.40 -11.77
N ILE A 24 -39.77 8.51 -11.10
CA ILE A 24 -38.86 7.54 -11.70
C ILE A 24 -39.28 6.15 -11.22
N GLY A 25 -39.96 5.39 -12.08
CA GLY A 25 -40.50 4.07 -11.72
C GLY A 25 -41.97 3.91 -12.12
N ASN A 26 -42.71 3.08 -11.37
CA ASN A 26 -44.09 2.68 -11.71
C ASN A 26 -45.05 3.85 -11.95
N LYS A 27 -46.09 3.56 -12.74
CA LYS A 27 -46.71 4.52 -13.67
C LYS A 27 -48.02 5.17 -13.19
N SER A 28 -48.45 4.91 -11.96
CA SER A 28 -49.72 5.43 -11.45
C SER A 28 -49.54 6.08 -10.09
N PHE A 29 -49.84 7.38 -10.01
CA PHE A 29 -49.81 8.15 -8.77
C PHE A 29 -51.14 8.88 -8.62
N HIS A 30 -51.62 9.00 -7.39
CA HIS A 30 -52.84 9.73 -7.04
C HIS A 30 -52.57 10.69 -5.89
N PRO A 31 -53.26 11.85 -5.84
CA PRO A 31 -53.30 12.66 -4.63
C PRO A 31 -53.71 11.81 -3.41
N GLY A 32 -52.95 11.91 -2.32
CA GLY A 32 -53.10 11.09 -1.12
C GLY A 32 -52.12 9.92 -1.00
N ASP A 33 -51.44 9.53 -2.09
CA ASP A 33 -50.43 8.48 -2.03
C ASP A 33 -49.26 8.86 -1.10
N VAL A 34 -48.81 7.90 -0.28
CA VAL A 34 -47.53 8.03 0.44
C VAL A 34 -46.42 7.59 -0.49
N VAL A 35 -45.45 8.46 -0.71
CA VAL A 35 -44.36 8.26 -1.67
C VAL A 35 -43.00 8.39 -1.00
N TRP A 36 -41.98 7.76 -1.59
CA TRP A 36 -40.58 7.92 -1.18
C TRP A 36 -39.85 8.88 -2.12
N THR A 37 -39.26 9.91 -1.53
CA THR A 37 -38.52 10.94 -2.27
C THR A 37 -37.18 11.27 -1.62
N ASP A 38 -36.20 11.67 -2.41
CA ASP A 38 -34.93 12.27 -1.96
C ASP A 38 -34.97 13.81 -2.01
N GLY A 39 -36.12 14.41 -2.34
CA GLY A 39 -36.28 15.85 -2.57
C GLY A 39 -36.02 16.30 -4.02
N ARG A 40 -35.61 15.39 -4.91
CA ARG A 40 -35.43 15.63 -6.36
C ARG A 40 -36.39 14.78 -7.19
N CYS A 41 -36.53 13.50 -6.84
CA CYS A 41 -37.36 12.54 -7.56
C CYS A 41 -38.29 11.77 -6.62
N ILE A 42 -39.29 11.11 -7.20
CA ILE A 42 -40.15 10.14 -6.51
C ILE A 42 -39.88 8.75 -7.08
N TYR A 43 -39.71 7.77 -6.20
CA TYR A 43 -39.23 6.43 -6.57
C TYR A 43 -40.30 5.33 -6.48
N GLY A 44 -41.48 5.65 -5.96
CA GLY A 44 -42.60 4.72 -5.82
C GLY A 44 -43.63 5.21 -4.81
N ASN A 45 -44.80 4.57 -4.80
CA ASN A 45 -45.89 4.82 -3.86
C ASN A 45 -46.14 3.59 -2.95
N SER A 46 -46.74 3.83 -1.79
CA SER A 46 -47.04 2.80 -0.79
C SER A 46 -48.09 1.80 -1.25
N PHE A 47 -48.95 2.19 -2.20
CA PHE A 47 -50.06 1.39 -2.72
C PHE A 47 -49.56 0.19 -3.53
N GLU A 48 -48.57 0.41 -4.40
CA GLU A 48 -47.98 -0.65 -5.22
C GLU A 48 -46.85 -1.42 -4.50
N ALA A 49 -46.14 -0.77 -3.56
CA ALA A 49 -44.98 -1.37 -2.88
C ALA A 49 -45.29 -2.01 -1.51
N GLY A 50 -46.57 -2.16 -1.15
CA GLY A 50 -46.97 -2.84 0.10
C GLY A 50 -46.44 -2.19 1.38
N GLY A 51 -46.21 -0.86 1.36
CA GLY A 51 -45.68 -0.10 2.51
C GLY A 51 -44.17 -0.14 2.73
N ALA A 52 -43.41 -0.92 1.95
CA ALA A 52 -41.95 -0.95 2.00
C ALA A 52 -41.34 0.09 1.04
N ALA A 53 -40.25 0.76 1.46
CA ALA A 53 -39.54 1.70 0.59
C ALA A 53 -39.00 0.96 -0.65
N PRO A 54 -39.15 1.52 -1.87
CA PRO A 54 -38.56 0.93 -3.05
C PRO A 54 -37.05 0.81 -2.84
N ILE A 55 -36.54 -0.41 -2.93
CA ILE A 55 -35.11 -0.67 -2.97
C ILE A 55 -34.63 -0.16 -4.32
N ILE A 56 -34.17 1.08 -4.37
CA ILE A 56 -33.34 1.54 -5.48
C ILE A 56 -32.09 0.69 -5.39
N SER A 57 -32.00 -0.35 -6.22
CA SER A 57 -30.76 -1.12 -6.36
C SER A 57 -29.67 -0.09 -6.62
N PRO A 58 -28.65 0.05 -5.75
CA PRO A 58 -27.55 0.95 -6.04
C PRO A 58 -27.01 0.51 -7.40
N SER A 59 -27.10 1.40 -8.39
CA SER A 59 -26.61 1.12 -9.73
C SER A 59 -25.21 0.54 -9.61
N GLU A 60 -25.00 -0.69 -10.10
CA GLU A 60 -23.75 -1.38 -9.86
C GLU A 60 -22.57 -0.55 -10.35
N SER A 61 -21.63 -0.30 -9.44
CA SER A 61 -20.51 0.61 -9.63
C SER A 61 -19.64 0.24 -10.83
N TYR A 62 -19.23 1.26 -11.57
CA TYR A 62 -18.13 1.16 -12.53
C TYR A 62 -16.85 1.61 -11.82
N VAL A 63 -15.75 0.87 -11.98
CA VAL A 63 -14.44 1.29 -11.46
C VAL A 63 -13.53 1.62 -12.66
N PRO A 64 -13.00 2.86 -12.76
CA PRO A 64 -12.07 3.26 -13.81
C PRO A 64 -10.72 2.58 -13.56
N LEU A 65 -10.11 2.06 -14.62
CA LEU A 65 -8.81 1.40 -14.57
C LEU A 65 -7.86 2.04 -15.59
N LEU A 66 -6.67 2.45 -15.15
CA LEU A 66 -5.58 2.83 -16.05
C LEU A 66 -4.68 1.60 -16.24
N MET A 67 -4.52 1.16 -17.49
CA MET A 67 -3.61 0.06 -17.82
C MET A 67 -2.18 0.60 -18.05
N TRP A 68 -1.17 -0.27 -17.93
CA TRP A 68 0.26 0.06 -18.04
C TRP A 68 0.65 0.83 -19.32
N ASP A 69 -0.05 0.57 -20.42
CA ASP A 69 0.21 1.17 -21.73
C ASP A 69 -0.56 2.49 -21.94
N GLY A 70 -1.28 2.99 -20.94
CA GLY A 70 -2.16 4.15 -21.05
C GLY A 70 -3.57 3.82 -21.54
N THR A 71 -3.90 2.55 -21.78
CA THR A 71 -5.28 2.14 -22.13
C THR A 71 -6.22 2.50 -20.98
N ARG A 72 -7.31 3.19 -21.30
CA ARG A 72 -8.39 3.44 -20.34
C ARG A 72 -9.32 2.24 -20.35
N ALA A 73 -9.55 1.63 -19.19
CA ALA A 73 -10.44 0.51 -19.03
C ALA A 73 -11.46 0.75 -17.92
N VAL A 74 -12.51 -0.06 -17.90
CA VAL A 74 -13.52 -0.02 -16.84
C VAL A 74 -13.79 -1.44 -16.37
N TYR A 75 -13.75 -1.63 -15.06
CA TYR A 75 -14.32 -2.82 -14.43
C TYR A 75 -15.82 -2.63 -14.18
N HIS A 76 -16.61 -3.63 -14.58
CA HIS A 76 -18.01 -3.75 -14.25
C HIS A 76 -18.48 -5.21 -14.30
N LYS A 77 -19.25 -5.66 -13.31
CA LYS A 77 -19.86 -7.00 -13.29
C LYS A 77 -18.87 -8.16 -13.55
N GLY A 78 -17.66 -8.09 -13.00
CA GLY A 78 -16.66 -9.14 -13.17
C GLY A 78 -15.95 -9.14 -14.52
N LYS A 79 -16.13 -8.09 -15.34
CA LYS A 79 -15.47 -7.93 -16.64
C LYS A 79 -14.71 -6.61 -16.68
N ILE A 80 -13.57 -6.63 -17.37
CA ILE A 80 -12.82 -5.43 -17.76
C ILE A 80 -13.15 -5.15 -19.22
N THR A 81 -13.55 -3.91 -19.51
CA THR A 81 -13.76 -3.42 -20.89
C THR A 81 -12.72 -2.34 -21.16
N LYS A 82 -11.89 -2.56 -22.17
CA LYS A 82 -10.88 -1.60 -22.65
C LYS A 82 -11.53 -0.62 -23.62
N TYR A 83 -11.10 0.64 -23.57
CA TYR A 83 -11.55 1.75 -24.41
C TYR A 83 -10.34 2.41 -25.09
N ALA A 84 -10.44 3.70 -25.40
CA ALA A 84 -9.39 4.46 -26.04
C ALA A 84 -8.08 4.42 -25.23
N LYS A 85 -6.97 4.38 -25.96
CA LYS A 85 -5.63 4.58 -25.42
C LYS A 85 -5.43 6.07 -25.17
N GLY A 86 -5.18 6.44 -23.92
CA GLY A 86 -4.79 7.80 -23.54
C GLY A 86 -3.28 7.92 -23.44
N GLN A 87 -2.82 9.00 -22.80
CA GLN A 87 -1.43 9.14 -22.39
C GLN A 87 -1.07 8.05 -21.36
N GLN A 88 0.15 7.53 -21.48
CA GLN A 88 0.71 6.61 -20.51
C GLN A 88 1.11 7.40 -19.25
N HIS A 89 0.69 6.91 -18.09
CA HIS A 89 1.09 7.46 -16.80
C HIS A 89 1.48 6.36 -15.82
N THR A 90 2.30 6.71 -14.84
CA THR A 90 2.80 5.78 -13.83
C THR A 90 1.73 5.42 -12.80
N LEU A 91 0.90 6.38 -12.39
CA LEU A 91 -0.20 6.18 -11.45
C LEU A 91 -1.45 6.99 -11.82
N MET A 92 -2.61 6.48 -11.41
CA MET A 92 -3.89 7.18 -11.47
C MET A 92 -4.67 7.09 -10.15
N ALA A 93 -5.25 8.21 -9.74
CA ALA A 93 -6.22 8.28 -8.66
C ALA A 93 -7.55 8.82 -9.18
N SER A 94 -8.64 8.36 -8.58
CA SER A 94 -9.98 8.80 -8.94
C SER A 94 -10.84 9.03 -7.69
N ARG A 95 -11.73 10.02 -7.75
CA ARG A 95 -12.78 10.24 -6.76
C ARG A 95 -14.02 10.79 -7.46
N GLY A 96 -15.10 10.02 -7.45
CA GLY A 96 -16.39 10.41 -8.05
C GLY A 96 -16.35 10.58 -9.58
N SER A 97 -16.05 11.78 -10.08
CA SER A 97 -15.92 12.08 -11.52
C SER A 97 -14.64 12.85 -11.86
N SER A 98 -13.74 12.94 -10.88
CA SER A 98 -12.43 13.54 -11.00
C SER A 98 -11.36 12.46 -11.05
N PHE A 99 -10.34 12.72 -11.84
CA PHE A 99 -9.21 11.83 -12.10
C PHE A 99 -7.96 12.68 -12.04
N THR A 100 -6.89 12.15 -11.49
CA THR A 100 -5.56 12.74 -11.55
C THR A 100 -4.52 11.66 -11.85
N PHE A 101 -3.41 12.09 -12.44
CA PHE A 101 -2.32 11.25 -12.91
C PHE A 101 -1.00 11.74 -12.33
N ALA A 102 -0.06 10.83 -12.16
CA ALA A 102 1.29 11.17 -11.74
C ALA A 102 2.31 10.27 -12.43
N ASP A 103 3.50 10.84 -12.66
CA ASP A 103 4.62 10.20 -13.34
C ASP A 103 5.90 10.28 -12.51
N GLY A 104 6.86 9.40 -12.80
CA GLY A 104 8.13 9.33 -12.09
C GLY A 104 8.06 8.45 -10.85
N LYS A 105 8.91 8.73 -9.86
CA LYS A 105 9.06 7.93 -8.62
C LYS A 105 7.96 8.26 -7.60
N ILE A 106 6.70 8.08 -7.98
CA ILE A 106 5.53 8.29 -7.10
C ILE A 106 5.03 6.93 -6.61
N LEU A 107 4.90 6.77 -5.30
CA LEU A 107 4.47 5.53 -4.64
C LEU A 107 2.96 5.50 -4.39
N ASP A 108 2.38 6.67 -4.17
CA ASP A 108 0.96 6.82 -3.90
C ASP A 108 0.40 8.13 -4.47
N LEU A 109 -0.88 8.07 -4.86
CA LEU A 109 -1.63 9.20 -5.38
C LEU A 109 -3.04 9.21 -4.78
N HIS A 110 -3.38 10.28 -4.08
CA HIS A 110 -4.70 10.49 -3.48
C HIS A 110 -5.34 11.78 -4.00
N LEU A 111 -6.67 11.77 -4.12
CA LEU A 111 -7.46 12.93 -4.49
C LEU A 111 -8.51 13.16 -3.40
N ASP A 112 -8.47 14.31 -2.75
CA ASP A 112 -9.44 14.66 -1.70
C ASP A 112 -10.79 15.14 -2.26
N GLU A 113 -11.69 15.59 -1.39
CA GLU A 113 -13.02 16.07 -1.80
C GLU A 113 -13.00 17.43 -2.49
N GLN A 114 -11.99 18.24 -2.16
CA GLN A 114 -11.75 19.57 -2.71
C GLN A 114 -11.05 19.49 -4.07
N GLY A 115 -10.50 18.32 -4.42
CA GLY A 115 -9.77 18.08 -5.65
C GLY A 115 -8.27 18.32 -5.52
N ASN A 116 -7.74 18.44 -4.29
CA ASN A 116 -6.31 18.49 -4.07
C ASN A 116 -5.71 17.10 -4.31
N GLN A 117 -4.58 17.11 -4.99
CA GLN A 117 -3.79 15.93 -5.29
C GLN A 117 -2.67 15.80 -4.27
N TYR A 118 -2.62 14.66 -3.58
CA TYR A 118 -1.54 14.29 -2.67
C TYR A 118 -0.71 13.21 -3.36
N ALA A 119 0.59 13.44 -3.48
CA ALA A 119 1.53 12.48 -4.06
C ALA A 119 2.59 12.12 -3.03
N LEU A 120 2.70 10.83 -2.70
CA LEU A 120 3.81 10.30 -1.92
C LEU A 120 4.98 10.01 -2.86
N GLN A 121 6.05 10.76 -2.72
CA GLN A 121 7.27 10.61 -3.50
C GLN A 121 8.20 9.63 -2.81
N GLY A 122 8.72 8.67 -3.58
CA GLY A 122 9.75 7.75 -3.11
C GLY A 122 11.13 8.41 -3.09
N GLY A 123 12.04 7.77 -2.38
CA GLY A 123 13.43 8.18 -2.32
C GLY A 123 14.26 7.16 -1.56
N GLU A 124 15.57 7.37 -1.61
CA GLU A 124 16.55 6.52 -0.97
C GLU A 124 17.65 7.38 -0.35
N TYR A 125 18.05 7.02 0.85
CA TYR A 125 19.22 7.54 1.53
C TYR A 125 20.29 6.44 1.60
N ARG A 126 21.56 6.81 1.39
CA ARG A 126 22.71 5.93 1.58
C ARG A 126 23.83 6.65 2.31
N TYR A 127 24.44 5.96 3.25
CA TYR A 127 25.69 6.32 3.89
C TYR A 127 26.70 5.20 3.67
N HIS A 128 27.95 5.56 3.38
CA HIS A 128 29.08 4.64 3.25
C HIS A 128 30.33 5.25 3.89
N ASP A 129 30.85 4.62 4.94
CA ASP A 129 32.19 4.85 5.49
C ASP A 129 33.19 3.98 4.71
N ILE A 130 34.01 4.62 3.88
CA ILE A 130 34.95 3.93 2.99
C ILE A 130 36.33 3.71 3.65
N GLY A 131 36.48 4.06 4.93
CA GLY A 131 37.75 3.99 5.65
C GLY A 131 38.54 5.30 5.63
N ASP A 132 39.65 5.33 6.37
CA ASP A 132 40.63 6.44 6.41
C ASP A 132 40.06 7.85 6.73
N GLY A 133 38.89 7.88 7.39
CA GLY A 133 38.19 9.12 7.72
C GLY A 133 37.37 9.70 6.56
N GLU A 134 37.24 8.97 5.45
CA GLU A 134 36.38 9.33 4.33
C GLU A 134 35.01 8.64 4.44
N SER A 135 33.96 9.41 4.18
CA SER A 135 32.60 8.90 4.08
C SER A 135 31.85 9.60 2.95
N PHE A 136 30.82 8.93 2.47
CA PHE A 136 29.94 9.43 1.43
C PHE A 136 28.47 9.27 1.84
N GLU A 137 27.71 10.34 1.66
CA GLU A 137 26.26 10.38 1.87
C GLU A 137 25.57 10.78 0.56
N ASP A 138 24.51 10.06 0.22
CA ASP A 138 23.68 10.32 -0.95
C ASP A 138 22.20 10.26 -0.60
N GLN A 139 21.43 11.12 -1.26
CA GLN A 139 19.98 11.09 -1.24
C GLN A 139 19.44 11.11 -2.66
N LEU A 140 18.93 9.96 -3.10
CA LEU A 140 18.33 9.79 -4.41
C LEU A 140 16.83 10.09 -4.35
N GLY A 141 16.42 11.14 -5.06
CA GLY A 141 15.02 11.59 -5.11
C GLY A 141 14.66 12.55 -3.96
N GLN A 142 13.38 12.86 -3.85
CA GLN A 142 12.86 13.78 -2.83
C GLN A 142 11.74 13.08 -2.04
N PRO A 143 12.10 12.16 -1.13
CA PRO A 143 11.12 11.43 -0.34
C PRO A 143 10.27 12.41 0.48
N GLY A 144 8.96 12.34 0.29
CA GLY A 144 8.08 13.37 0.83
C GLY A 144 6.68 13.34 0.27
N VAL A 145 5.87 14.28 0.72
CA VAL A 145 4.49 14.46 0.29
C VAL A 145 4.37 15.79 -0.42
N ALA A 146 3.95 15.72 -1.68
CA ALA A 146 3.59 16.90 -2.45
C ALA A 146 2.08 17.06 -2.54
N ILE A 147 1.60 18.30 -2.32
CA ILE A 147 0.21 18.68 -2.50
C ILE A 147 0.14 19.58 -3.73
N ASN A 148 -0.68 19.20 -4.71
CA ASN A 148 -0.84 19.92 -5.99
C ASN A 148 0.49 20.22 -6.71
N GLY A 149 1.47 19.32 -6.56
CA GLY A 149 2.80 19.44 -7.16
C GLY A 149 3.82 20.25 -6.36
N GLN A 150 3.44 20.82 -5.21
CA GLN A 150 4.34 21.52 -4.30
C GLN A 150 4.72 20.59 -3.14
N MET A 151 6.02 20.45 -2.84
CA MET A 151 6.49 19.65 -1.72
C MET A 151 6.13 20.35 -0.40
N GLU A 152 5.33 19.69 0.43
CA GLU A 152 4.87 20.23 1.72
C GLU A 152 5.61 19.58 2.89
N TYR A 153 5.91 18.28 2.78
CA TYR A 153 6.57 17.50 3.84
C TYR A 153 7.73 16.69 3.27
N SER A 154 8.92 16.84 3.82
CA SER A 154 10.06 15.95 3.57
C SER A 154 10.05 14.80 4.55
N ILE A 155 10.40 13.60 4.08
CA ILE A 155 10.60 12.41 4.93
C ILE A 155 12.10 12.21 5.11
N ASP A 156 12.56 12.27 6.36
CA ASP A 156 13.97 12.08 6.70
C ASP A 156 14.35 10.59 6.71
N LEU A 157 14.82 10.09 5.57
CA LEU A 157 15.29 8.71 5.44
C LEU A 157 16.63 8.46 6.16
N SER A 158 17.43 9.49 6.41
CA SER A 158 18.69 9.34 7.15
C SER A 158 18.41 8.91 8.58
N GLY A 159 17.45 9.57 9.25
CA GLY A 159 17.00 9.22 10.59
C GLY A 159 16.46 7.79 10.69
N TYR A 160 15.74 7.31 9.67
CA TYR A 160 15.21 5.94 9.65
C TYR A 160 16.28 4.88 9.33
N SER A 161 17.35 5.23 8.64
CA SER A 161 18.43 4.27 8.34
C SER A 161 19.12 3.73 9.61
N ASN A 162 19.08 4.49 10.70
CA ASN A 162 19.65 4.10 11.99
C ASN A 162 19.03 2.82 12.55
N PHE A 163 17.76 2.52 12.26
CA PHE A 163 17.13 1.28 12.73
C PHE A 163 17.86 0.03 12.23
N CYS A 164 18.30 0.03 10.97
CA CYS A 164 19.05 -1.10 10.42
C CYS A 164 20.51 -1.07 10.83
N TYR A 165 21.12 0.11 10.96
CA TYR A 165 22.46 0.27 11.54
C TYR A 165 22.53 -0.35 12.95
N ASP A 166 21.62 0.03 13.84
CA ASP A 166 21.58 -0.46 15.22
C ASP A 166 21.38 -1.97 15.26
N TYR A 167 20.46 -2.50 14.46
CA TYR A 167 20.24 -3.94 14.33
C TYR A 167 21.50 -4.67 13.83
N ALA A 168 22.13 -4.16 12.78
CA ALA A 168 23.34 -4.73 12.18
C ALA A 168 24.50 -4.74 13.18
N TYR A 169 24.68 -3.65 13.92
CA TYR A 169 25.70 -3.54 14.95
C TYR A 169 25.44 -4.51 16.11
N GLU A 170 24.19 -4.61 16.58
CA GLU A 170 23.80 -5.61 17.59
C GLU A 170 24.12 -7.04 17.11
N GLU A 171 23.79 -7.37 15.85
CA GLU A 171 24.08 -8.70 15.30
C GLU A 171 25.58 -8.98 15.20
N ALA A 172 26.40 -7.97 14.91
CA ALA A 172 27.86 -8.09 14.88
C ALA A 172 28.42 -8.46 16.27
N THR A 173 27.92 -7.83 17.33
CA THR A 173 28.42 -8.05 18.71
C THR A 173 28.13 -9.44 19.28
N VAL A 174 27.24 -10.22 18.63
CA VAL A 174 26.86 -11.58 19.05
C VAL A 174 27.26 -12.64 18.01
N ILE A 175 28.18 -12.28 17.11
CA ILE A 175 28.89 -13.25 16.27
C ILE A 175 29.88 -13.98 17.19
N GLU A 176 29.91 -15.31 17.07
CA GLU A 176 30.86 -16.16 17.78
C GLU A 176 31.70 -16.89 16.74
N THR A 177 33.01 -16.67 16.77
CA THR A 177 34.02 -17.41 16.02
C THR A 177 34.82 -18.34 16.95
N PRO A 178 35.66 -19.25 16.42
CA PRO A 178 36.61 -20.00 17.24
C PRO A 178 37.60 -19.14 18.03
N LEU A 179 37.77 -17.86 17.68
CA LEU A 179 38.59 -16.86 18.40
C LEU A 179 37.76 -15.93 19.31
N SER A 180 36.47 -16.23 19.55
CA SER A 180 35.64 -15.42 20.43
C SER A 180 36.26 -15.27 21.82
N GLY A 181 36.41 -14.03 22.29
CA GLY A 181 37.00 -13.73 23.60
C GLY A 181 38.52 -13.65 23.62
N VAL A 182 39.17 -13.62 22.44
CA VAL A 182 40.59 -13.28 22.27
C VAL A 182 40.77 -11.76 22.13
N ASP A 183 42.00 -11.26 22.27
CA ASP A 183 42.33 -9.86 22.58
C ASP A 183 41.76 -8.80 21.62
N ASP A 184 41.69 -9.04 20.30
CA ASP A 184 41.24 -8.03 19.32
C ASP A 184 39.88 -8.40 18.68
N VAL A 185 38.85 -7.61 18.99
CA VAL A 185 37.50 -7.71 18.40
C VAL A 185 37.13 -6.40 17.71
N ILE A 186 36.73 -6.47 16.45
CA ILE A 186 36.31 -5.30 15.66
C ILE A 186 34.93 -5.54 15.07
N ASN A 187 33.98 -4.67 15.42
CA ASN A 187 32.65 -4.63 14.83
C ASN A 187 32.50 -3.31 14.09
N LYS A 188 32.24 -3.36 12.77
CA LYS A 188 32.01 -2.16 11.97
C LYS A 188 30.79 -2.34 11.08
N VAL A 189 29.88 -1.38 11.12
CA VAL A 189 28.87 -1.19 10.07
C VAL A 189 29.38 -0.03 9.22
N TYR A 190 29.73 -0.33 7.97
CA TYR A 190 30.35 0.64 7.08
C TYR A 190 29.37 1.16 6.02
N LEU A 191 28.22 0.52 5.84
CA LEU A 191 27.19 0.99 4.94
C LEU A 191 25.83 0.88 5.63
N ASN A 192 25.00 1.92 5.50
CA ASN A 192 23.58 1.85 5.84
C ASN A 192 22.76 2.67 4.85
N SER A 193 21.57 2.18 4.54
CA SER A 193 20.64 2.82 3.63
C SER A 193 19.20 2.65 4.11
N CYS A 194 18.35 3.56 3.66
CA CYS A 194 16.92 3.48 3.88
C CYS A 194 16.20 3.93 2.62
N THR A 195 15.30 3.09 2.11
CA THR A 195 14.48 3.39 0.95
C THR A 195 13.02 3.43 1.34
N LEU A 196 12.32 4.52 0.98
CA LEU A 196 10.87 4.53 0.99
C LEU A 196 10.38 3.78 -0.24
N VAL A 197 10.05 2.50 -0.08
CA VAL A 197 9.72 1.58 -1.18
C VAL A 197 8.21 1.44 -1.42
N ASN A 198 7.40 1.68 -0.38
CA ASN A 198 5.95 1.57 -0.45
C ASN A 198 5.30 2.46 0.62
N GLY A 199 4.00 2.68 0.52
CA GLY A 199 3.26 3.50 1.49
C GLY A 199 2.07 4.22 0.87
N TRP A 200 1.47 5.08 1.68
CA TRP A 200 0.37 5.94 1.30
C TRP A 200 0.21 7.14 2.22
N TYR A 201 -0.41 8.19 1.69
CA TYR A 201 -0.70 9.41 2.44
C TYR A 201 -2.07 9.95 2.04
N GLU A 202 -2.90 10.25 3.04
CA GLU A 202 -4.19 10.93 2.86
C GLU A 202 -4.27 12.20 3.73
N SER A 203 -3.64 12.19 4.90
CA SER A 203 -3.47 13.34 5.78
C SER A 203 -2.37 13.08 6.82
N GLU A 204 -2.01 14.10 7.62
CA GLU A 204 -1.07 13.97 8.74
C GLU A 204 -1.53 12.91 9.78
N ASP A 205 -2.83 12.73 9.94
CA ASP A 205 -3.41 11.73 10.85
C ASP A 205 -3.68 10.36 10.18
N SER A 206 -3.42 10.25 8.87
CA SER A 206 -3.78 9.10 8.05
C SER A 206 -2.73 8.86 6.96
N TYR A 207 -1.67 8.15 7.35
CA TYR A 207 -0.61 7.71 6.45
C TYR A 207 0.03 6.41 6.92
N CYS A 208 0.77 5.77 6.01
CA CYS A 208 1.65 4.65 6.31
C CYS A 208 2.86 4.70 5.38
N TYR A 209 4.07 4.67 5.93
CA TYR A 209 5.30 4.51 5.16
C TYR A 209 5.88 3.14 5.44
N LEU A 210 6.32 2.47 4.37
CA LEU A 210 7.00 1.20 4.45
C LEU A 210 8.41 1.39 3.93
N LEU A 211 9.35 1.28 4.85
CA LEU A 211 10.76 1.50 4.64
C LEU A 211 11.47 0.16 4.54
N ASP A 212 12.31 0.05 3.52
CA ASP A 212 13.28 -1.03 3.37
C ASP A 212 14.65 -0.47 3.74
N CYS A 213 15.15 -0.90 4.90
CA CYS A 213 16.42 -0.46 5.44
C CYS A 213 17.45 -1.57 5.27
N TYR A 214 18.66 -1.19 4.89
CA TYR A 214 19.75 -2.12 4.63
C TYR A 214 21.02 -1.62 5.31
N ALA A 215 21.85 -2.54 5.79
CA ALA A 215 23.15 -2.23 6.34
C ALA A 215 24.15 -3.32 5.99
N LYS A 216 25.41 -2.92 5.77
CA LYS A 216 26.52 -3.83 5.55
C LYS A 216 27.61 -3.56 6.59
N GLY A 217 28.14 -4.64 7.13
CA GLY A 217 29.19 -4.58 8.13
C GLY A 217 30.08 -5.80 8.11
N PHE A 218 31.09 -5.76 8.95
CA PHE A 218 31.95 -6.90 9.22
C PHE A 218 32.21 -7.05 10.72
N HIS A 219 32.55 -8.29 11.08
CA HIS A 219 33.07 -8.67 12.38
C HIS A 219 34.43 -9.34 12.21
N ILE A 220 35.39 -8.94 13.05
CA ILE A 220 36.73 -9.53 13.11
C ILE A 220 37.00 -9.98 14.54
N ASP A 221 37.42 -11.23 14.68
CA ASP A 221 38.14 -11.73 15.85
C ASP A 221 39.57 -12.09 15.41
N ALA A 222 40.59 -11.52 16.05
CA ALA A 222 41.98 -11.71 15.63
C ALA A 222 42.98 -11.77 16.78
N ILE A 223 44.15 -12.34 16.49
CA ILE A 223 45.34 -12.33 17.35
C ILE A 223 46.35 -11.34 16.76
N ASN A 224 46.78 -10.38 17.57
CA ASN A 224 47.77 -9.35 17.19
C ASN A 224 47.35 -8.60 15.92
N TYR A 225 46.14 -8.04 15.89
CA TYR A 225 45.65 -7.27 14.76
C TYR A 225 46.47 -5.98 14.58
N ARG A 226 46.91 -5.70 13.33
CA ARG A 226 47.83 -4.60 13.00
C ARG A 226 47.17 -3.48 12.18
N GLY A 227 45.90 -3.63 11.81
CA GLY A 227 45.23 -2.75 10.85
C GLY A 227 45.17 -3.34 9.45
N GLU A 228 44.32 -2.80 8.59
CA GLU A 228 44.22 -3.14 7.15
C GLU A 228 43.97 -4.63 6.85
N GLY A 229 43.43 -5.38 7.81
CA GLY A 229 43.19 -6.83 7.66
C GLY A 229 44.41 -7.70 7.98
N GLU A 230 45.51 -7.12 8.48
CA GLU A 230 46.68 -7.88 8.91
C GLU A 230 46.53 -8.38 10.36
N ALA A 231 46.67 -9.69 10.55
CA ALA A 231 46.72 -10.37 11.85
C ALA A 231 47.64 -11.60 11.76
N ASP A 232 48.09 -12.13 12.91
CA ASP A 232 48.79 -13.42 12.93
C ASP A 232 47.84 -14.58 12.62
N TRP A 233 46.60 -14.48 13.11
CA TRP A 233 45.47 -15.34 12.77
C TRP A 233 44.18 -14.59 13.08
N GLY A 234 43.13 -14.78 12.28
CA GLY A 234 41.86 -14.10 12.49
C GLY A 234 40.72 -14.71 11.67
N PHE A 235 39.49 -14.42 12.10
CA PHE A 235 38.26 -14.66 11.36
C PHE A 235 37.71 -13.31 10.89
N PHE A 236 37.31 -13.25 9.62
CA PHE A 236 36.62 -12.10 9.04
C PHE A 236 35.24 -12.56 8.57
N ILE A 237 34.18 -11.93 9.07
CA ILE A 237 32.81 -12.27 8.72
C ILE A 237 32.14 -11.01 8.18
N ASP A 238 31.87 -11.00 6.88
CA ASP A 238 31.04 -9.99 6.24
C ASP A 238 29.57 -10.34 6.45
N PHE A 239 28.73 -9.31 6.62
CA PHE A 239 27.30 -9.51 6.77
C PHE A 239 26.48 -8.39 6.14
N ASP A 240 25.30 -8.80 5.68
CA ASP A 240 24.25 -7.94 5.14
C ASP A 240 23.01 -8.04 6.03
N SER A 241 22.55 -6.91 6.53
CA SER A 241 21.33 -6.80 7.33
C SER A 241 20.24 -6.08 6.56
N TYR A 242 19.02 -6.61 6.64
CA TYR A 242 17.82 -6.07 6.02
C TYR A 242 16.76 -5.89 7.10
N LEU A 243 16.04 -4.77 7.09
CA LEU A 243 15.01 -4.45 8.07
C LEU A 243 13.82 -3.73 7.42
N TRP A 244 12.63 -4.28 7.60
CA TRP A 244 11.39 -3.57 7.27
C TRP A 244 10.92 -2.73 8.46
N VAL A 245 10.66 -1.45 8.20
CA VAL A 245 10.11 -0.52 9.20
C VAL A 245 8.79 0.06 8.69
N MET A 246 7.76 -0.03 9.52
CA MET A 246 6.47 0.60 9.26
C MET A 246 6.35 1.88 10.09
N VAL A 247 6.06 2.99 9.43
CA VAL A 247 5.83 4.29 10.07
C VAL A 247 4.39 4.70 9.89
N THR A 248 3.74 5.07 10.98
CA THR A 248 2.36 5.59 11.01
C THR A 248 2.31 6.83 11.90
N PRO A 249 1.22 7.61 11.90
CA PRO A 249 1.06 8.73 12.82
C PRO A 249 1.24 8.37 14.31
N LYS A 250 1.00 7.10 14.66
CA LYS A 250 0.98 6.63 16.06
C LYS A 250 2.28 5.98 16.50
N SER A 251 3.07 5.45 15.58
CA SER A 251 4.23 4.64 15.91
C SER A 251 5.16 4.44 14.71
N ILE A 252 6.43 4.24 15.04
CA ILE A 252 7.43 3.63 14.17
C ILE A 252 7.65 2.21 14.68
N GLN A 253 7.50 1.20 13.83
CA GLN A 253 7.54 -0.20 14.20
C GLN A 253 8.45 -0.98 13.25
N PRO A 254 9.63 -1.42 13.71
CA PRO A 254 10.38 -2.49 13.06
C PRO A 254 9.49 -3.74 12.99
N LEU A 255 9.36 -4.34 11.81
CA LEU A 255 8.50 -5.50 11.60
C LEU A 255 9.30 -6.80 11.70
N TRP A 256 10.30 -6.94 10.85
CA TRP A 256 11.25 -8.05 10.87
C TRP A 256 12.58 -7.61 10.27
N ALA A 257 13.63 -8.27 10.73
CA ALA A 257 14.97 -8.13 10.21
C ALA A 257 15.57 -9.50 9.87
N MET A 258 16.52 -9.48 8.96
CA MET A 258 17.34 -10.63 8.60
C MET A 258 18.77 -10.17 8.45
N THR A 259 19.71 -10.99 8.92
CA THR A 259 21.13 -10.83 8.62
C THR A 259 21.63 -12.06 7.88
N ILE A 260 22.23 -11.86 6.72
CA ILE A 260 22.94 -12.87 5.94
C ILE A 260 24.43 -12.69 6.23
N ARG A 261 25.13 -13.79 6.48
CA ARG A 261 26.56 -13.80 6.76
C ARG A 261 27.27 -14.56 5.68
N GLU A 262 28.35 -14.00 5.17
CA GLU A 262 29.30 -14.68 4.30
C GLU A 262 30.52 -15.01 5.15
N VAL A 263 30.88 -16.30 5.17
CA VAL A 263 32.10 -16.76 5.83
C VAL A 263 33.05 -17.23 4.74
N ASP A 264 34.23 -16.62 4.69
CA ASP A 264 35.33 -17.07 3.84
C ASP A 264 36.07 -18.20 4.59
N GLU A 265 35.64 -19.45 4.36
CA GLU A 265 36.42 -20.63 4.73
C GLU A 265 37.11 -21.15 3.46
N ASP A 266 38.45 -21.16 3.46
CA ASP A 266 39.29 -21.86 2.47
C ASP A 266 39.06 -21.50 0.97
N ASN A 267 38.84 -20.23 0.62
CA ASN A 267 38.53 -19.77 -0.76
C ASN A 267 37.22 -20.32 -1.34
N GLU A 268 36.32 -20.87 -0.52
CA GLU A 268 34.94 -21.18 -0.91
C GLU A 268 33.98 -20.30 -0.11
N ILE A 269 33.19 -19.47 -0.79
CA ILE A 269 32.16 -18.63 -0.15
C ILE A 269 31.04 -19.55 0.35
N HIS A 270 30.96 -19.75 1.66
CA HIS A 270 29.86 -20.44 2.31
C HIS A 270 28.89 -19.41 2.94
N ILE A 271 27.64 -19.37 2.45
CA ILE A 271 26.56 -18.61 3.09
C ILE A 271 26.14 -19.40 4.33
N GLU A 272 26.80 -19.14 5.45
CA GLU A 272 26.77 -20.08 6.56
C GLU A 272 25.42 -20.05 7.29
N ARG A 273 24.85 -18.87 7.59
CA ARG A 273 23.60 -18.76 8.38
C ARG A 273 22.86 -17.43 8.15
N SER A 274 21.63 -17.49 7.67
CA SER A 274 20.70 -16.36 7.83
C SER A 274 20.19 -16.32 9.27
N ARG A 275 20.49 -15.26 10.02
CA ARG A 275 19.82 -14.99 11.30
C ARG A 275 18.57 -14.15 11.05
N TYR A 276 17.49 -14.50 11.72
CA TYR A 276 16.22 -13.78 11.63
C TYR A 276 15.87 -13.20 12.99
N ARG A 277 15.39 -11.96 12.98
CA ARG A 277 14.74 -11.35 14.14
C ARG A 277 13.35 -10.88 13.75
N ILE A 278 12.35 -11.44 14.43
CA ILE A 278 10.97 -11.02 14.26
C ILE A 278 10.63 -10.09 15.41
N TYR A 279 10.47 -8.81 15.10
CA TYR A 279 10.09 -7.78 16.06
C TYR A 279 8.58 -7.77 16.29
N ALA A 280 7.80 -8.00 15.23
CA ALA A 280 6.36 -8.09 15.27
C ALA A 280 5.86 -9.38 14.61
N GLY A 281 5.71 -10.45 15.40
CA GLY A 281 5.14 -11.71 14.92
C GLY A 281 3.69 -11.58 14.48
N ILE A 282 2.97 -10.61 15.05
CA ILE A 282 1.64 -10.16 14.63
C ILE A 282 1.69 -8.64 14.51
N PHE A 283 1.17 -8.09 13.43
CA PHE A 283 1.10 -6.64 13.20
C PHE A 283 -0.19 -6.24 12.47
N THR A 284 -0.52 -4.96 12.52
CA THR A 284 -1.62 -4.39 11.73
C THR A 284 -1.03 -3.45 10.69
N LEU A 285 -1.13 -3.82 9.41
CA LEU A 285 -0.76 -2.97 8.29
C LEU A 285 -1.98 -2.12 7.89
N PRO A 286 -1.97 -0.81 8.15
CA PRO A 286 -3.05 0.07 7.70
C PRO A 286 -2.94 0.31 6.19
N LEU A 287 -4.09 0.34 5.52
CA LEU A 287 -4.23 0.59 4.10
C LEU A 287 -5.09 1.84 3.88
N PRO A 288 -5.06 2.45 2.67
CA PRO A 288 -5.91 3.59 2.35
C PRO A 288 -7.40 3.33 2.62
N ASP A 289 -8.18 4.38 2.75
CA ASP A 289 -9.64 4.33 2.96
C ASP A 289 -10.07 3.57 4.24
N GLY A 290 -9.15 3.35 5.19
CA GLY A 290 -9.38 2.68 6.47
C GLY A 290 -9.43 1.15 6.40
N TYR A 291 -9.06 0.54 5.28
CA TYR A 291 -8.82 -0.90 5.22
C TYR A 291 -7.57 -1.26 6.03
N TYR A 292 -7.42 -2.52 6.43
CA TYR A 292 -6.22 -2.96 7.12
C TYR A 292 -6.01 -4.46 6.98
N ILE A 293 -4.77 -4.91 7.14
CA ILE A 293 -4.40 -6.32 7.20
C ILE A 293 -3.87 -6.61 8.60
N GLU A 294 -4.43 -7.62 9.26
CA GLU A 294 -3.79 -8.26 10.41
C GLU A 294 -2.82 -9.31 9.85
N GLY A 295 -1.53 -9.01 9.90
CA GLY A 295 -0.47 -9.83 9.34
C GLY A 295 0.23 -10.66 10.41
N THR A 296 0.68 -11.86 10.01
CA THR A 296 1.52 -12.73 10.83
C THR A 296 2.82 -13.01 10.09
N LYS A 297 3.94 -12.85 10.81
CA LYS A 297 5.27 -13.22 10.33
C LYS A 297 5.87 -14.27 11.26
N ALA A 298 6.41 -15.34 10.68
CA ALA A 298 7.10 -16.41 11.39
C ALA A 298 8.44 -16.68 10.71
N VAL A 299 9.40 -17.22 11.47
CA VAL A 299 10.69 -17.62 10.91
C VAL A 299 10.42 -18.83 10.01
N PRO A 300 10.89 -18.83 8.75
CA PRO A 300 10.69 -19.98 7.86
C PRO A 300 11.32 -21.24 8.45
N GLU A 301 10.61 -22.37 8.42
CA GLU A 301 11.16 -23.66 8.82
C GLU A 301 12.23 -24.18 7.85
N ASN A 302 12.17 -23.77 6.57
CA ASN A 302 13.16 -24.04 5.54
C ASN A 302 13.52 -22.73 4.83
N ILE A 303 14.79 -22.33 4.93
CA ILE A 303 15.34 -21.17 4.22
C ILE A 303 15.86 -21.69 2.88
N ASP A 304 15.08 -21.54 1.81
CA ASP A 304 15.61 -21.75 0.46
C ASP A 304 16.19 -20.44 -0.10
N ALA A 305 17.02 -20.56 -1.13
CA ALA A 305 17.66 -19.41 -1.75
C ALA A 305 16.71 -18.44 -2.48
N GLN A 306 15.42 -18.75 -2.60
CA GLN A 306 14.41 -17.86 -3.19
C GLN A 306 13.59 -17.12 -2.11
N SER A 307 13.77 -17.47 -0.84
CA SER A 307 13.06 -16.93 0.31
C SER A 307 13.76 -15.75 1.01
N TYR A 308 14.92 -15.30 0.51
CA TYR A 308 15.75 -14.28 1.17
C TYR A 308 15.03 -12.95 1.44
N TRP A 309 14.22 -12.47 0.50
CA TRP A 309 13.66 -11.11 0.61
C TRP A 309 12.54 -10.96 1.65
N GLN A 310 11.98 -12.07 2.15
CA GLN A 310 10.98 -12.13 3.23
C GLN A 310 9.88 -11.04 3.20
N ASP A 311 9.53 -10.54 2.03
CA ASP A 311 8.50 -9.54 1.81
C ASP A 311 7.08 -10.14 1.93
N LYS A 312 6.97 -11.45 1.76
CA LYS A 312 5.72 -12.22 1.85
C LYS A 312 5.29 -12.50 3.29
N PHE A 313 4.01 -12.30 3.60
CA PHE A 313 3.41 -12.65 4.89
C PHE A 313 1.98 -13.16 4.74
N LEU A 314 1.53 -14.02 5.64
CA LEU A 314 0.13 -14.43 5.72
C LEU A 314 -0.65 -13.33 6.44
N GLY A 315 -1.83 -12.98 5.93
CA GLY A 315 -2.64 -11.95 6.57
C GLY A 315 -4.15 -12.12 6.36
N LYS A 316 -4.90 -11.46 7.23
CA LYS A 316 -6.35 -11.33 7.16
C LYS A 316 -6.69 -9.88 6.83
N LEU A 317 -7.33 -9.67 5.69
CA LEU A 317 -7.70 -8.37 5.17
C LEU A 317 -9.10 -7.99 5.63
N TYR A 318 -9.24 -6.81 6.23
CA TYR A 318 -10.47 -6.31 6.82
C TYR A 318 -10.94 -5.01 6.17
N SER A 319 -12.27 -4.83 6.18
CA SER A 319 -12.89 -3.55 5.87
C SER A 319 -12.76 -2.56 7.03
N PRO A 320 -13.02 -1.26 6.81
CA PRO A 320 -13.07 -0.27 7.90
C PRO A 320 -14.12 -0.59 8.96
N GLN A 321 -15.13 -1.39 8.61
CA GLN A 321 -16.17 -1.88 9.53
C GLN A 321 -15.78 -3.21 10.19
N LYS A 322 -14.48 -3.57 10.18
CA LYS A 322 -13.91 -4.79 10.78
C LYS A 322 -14.51 -6.08 10.22
N THR A 323 -15.02 -6.05 8.99
CA THR A 323 -15.51 -7.26 8.31
C THR A 323 -14.36 -7.93 7.60
N LEU A 324 -14.13 -9.21 7.87
CA LEU A 324 -13.14 -10.01 7.15
C LEU A 324 -13.51 -10.11 5.66
N ILE A 325 -12.58 -9.73 4.79
CA ILE A 325 -12.74 -9.75 3.34
C ILE A 325 -12.13 -11.02 2.75
N CYS A 326 -10.87 -11.31 3.09
CA CYS A 326 -10.16 -12.53 2.69
C CYS A 326 -8.95 -12.78 3.58
N GLU A 327 -8.46 -14.01 3.54
CA GLU A 327 -7.18 -14.42 4.11
C GLU A 327 -6.29 -14.91 2.95
N SER A 328 -5.07 -14.41 2.89
CA SER A 328 -4.14 -14.71 1.79
C SER A 328 -2.71 -14.36 2.17
N HIS A 329 -1.78 -14.65 1.27
CA HIS A 329 -0.43 -14.12 1.33
C HIS A 329 -0.38 -12.75 0.66
N PHE A 330 0.27 -11.81 1.33
CA PHE A 330 0.51 -10.44 0.89
C PHE A 330 2.01 -10.18 0.82
N PHE A 331 2.41 -9.13 0.11
CA PHE A 331 3.80 -8.74 -0.07
C PHE A 331 3.99 -7.29 0.38
N MET A 332 4.99 -7.03 1.22
CA MET A 332 5.21 -5.71 1.80
C MET A 332 5.73 -4.68 0.78
N ASN A 333 6.52 -5.13 -0.18
CA ASN A 333 7.04 -4.31 -1.27
C ASN A 333 6.00 -4.01 -2.36
N LYS A 334 4.83 -4.65 -2.35
CA LYS A 334 3.76 -4.42 -3.32
C LYS A 334 2.70 -3.49 -2.72
N PRO A 335 2.38 -2.35 -3.35
CA PRO A 335 1.25 -1.52 -2.94
C PRO A 335 -0.06 -2.32 -2.96
N ILE A 336 -0.76 -2.32 -1.83
CA ILE A 336 -2.07 -2.97 -1.70
C ILE A 336 -3.14 -1.90 -1.67
N ARG A 337 -3.97 -1.83 -2.71
CA ARG A 337 -5.09 -0.86 -2.81
C ARG A 337 -6.40 -1.59 -2.87
N LEU A 338 -7.42 -1.08 -2.21
CA LEU A 338 -8.74 -1.71 -2.18
C LEU A 338 -9.84 -0.76 -2.63
N GLY A 339 -10.90 -1.34 -3.17
CA GLY A 339 -12.10 -0.60 -3.54
C GLY A 339 -13.33 -1.49 -3.46
N ARG A 340 -14.33 -1.08 -2.66
CA ARG A 340 -15.61 -1.77 -2.61
C ARG A 340 -16.42 -1.45 -3.86
N VAL A 341 -16.77 -2.48 -4.62
CA VAL A 341 -17.62 -2.34 -5.82
C VAL A 341 -19.10 -2.41 -5.42
N LYS A 342 -19.44 -3.40 -4.59
CA LYS A 342 -20.77 -3.60 -4.01
C LYS A 342 -20.66 -4.43 -2.72
N ASN A 343 -21.79 -4.72 -2.09
CA ASN A 343 -21.81 -5.53 -0.86
C ASN A 343 -21.15 -6.89 -1.10
N GLY A 344 -20.15 -7.22 -0.27
CA GLY A 344 -19.44 -8.50 -0.35
C GLY A 344 -18.50 -8.66 -1.55
N VAL A 345 -18.23 -7.59 -2.30
CA VAL A 345 -17.37 -7.62 -3.49
C VAL A 345 -16.42 -6.43 -3.51
N TRP A 346 -15.12 -6.72 -3.58
CA TRP A 346 -14.07 -5.72 -3.66
C TRP A 346 -13.17 -5.99 -4.86
N LEU A 347 -12.53 -4.93 -5.36
CA LEU A 347 -11.31 -5.03 -6.13
C LEU A 347 -10.13 -4.78 -5.21
N MET A 348 -9.02 -5.46 -5.49
CA MET A 348 -7.77 -5.25 -4.79
C MET A 348 -6.62 -5.27 -5.80
N THR A 349 -5.68 -4.34 -5.71
CA THR A 349 -4.39 -4.49 -6.37
C THR A 349 -3.34 -5.01 -5.40
N SER A 350 -2.39 -5.80 -5.91
CA SER A 350 -1.12 -6.13 -5.28
C SER A 350 -0.03 -5.77 -6.27
N GLY A 351 0.56 -4.58 -6.12
CA GLY A 351 1.35 -3.98 -7.21
C GLY A 351 0.45 -3.72 -8.42
N GLU A 352 0.84 -4.26 -9.58
CA GLU A 352 0.08 -4.09 -10.83
C GLU A 352 -1.01 -5.16 -11.05
N GLU A 353 -1.03 -6.20 -10.21
CA GLU A 353 -1.97 -7.31 -10.31
C GLU A 353 -3.32 -6.92 -9.70
N LEU A 354 -4.38 -6.94 -10.50
CA LEU A 354 -5.75 -6.64 -10.08
C LEU A 354 -6.53 -7.93 -9.80
N TYR A 355 -7.08 -8.04 -8.60
CA TYR A 355 -7.89 -9.16 -8.14
C TYR A 355 -9.33 -8.75 -7.85
N LEU A 356 -10.25 -9.67 -8.15
CA LEU A 356 -11.61 -9.66 -7.63
C LEU A 356 -11.65 -10.44 -6.32
N LEU A 357 -12.10 -9.78 -5.25
CA LEU A 357 -12.34 -10.41 -3.95
C LEU A 357 -13.84 -10.66 -3.77
N LYS A 358 -14.22 -11.93 -3.63
CA LYS A 358 -15.62 -12.32 -3.40
C LYS A 358 -15.69 -13.62 -2.60
N GLY A 359 -16.44 -13.59 -1.50
CA GLY A 359 -16.65 -14.78 -0.65
C GLY A 359 -15.35 -15.36 -0.11
N GLY A 360 -14.42 -14.51 0.35
CA GLY A 360 -13.12 -14.92 0.87
C GLY A 360 -12.08 -15.31 -0.19
N LYS A 361 -12.47 -15.39 -1.47
CA LYS A 361 -11.58 -15.84 -2.55
C LYS A 361 -11.03 -14.69 -3.37
N GLN A 362 -9.77 -14.84 -3.79
CA GLN A 362 -9.10 -13.94 -4.73
C GLN A 362 -9.14 -14.54 -6.14
N LYS A 363 -9.49 -13.74 -7.14
CA LYS A 363 -9.42 -14.11 -8.56
C LYS A 363 -8.67 -13.04 -9.33
N LEU A 364 -7.54 -13.39 -9.93
CA LEU A 364 -6.80 -12.48 -10.81
C LEU A 364 -7.67 -12.08 -12.01
N LEU A 365 -7.69 -10.77 -12.31
CA LEU A 365 -8.40 -10.18 -13.44
C LEU A 365 -7.45 -9.60 -14.49
N SER A 366 -6.35 -8.97 -14.06
CA SER A 366 -5.36 -8.31 -14.91
C SER A 366 -4.02 -8.20 -14.19
N GLY A 367 -2.91 -8.04 -14.92
CA GLY A 367 -1.54 -7.95 -14.38
C GLY A 367 -0.85 -6.61 -14.61
N ASP A 368 -1.61 -5.57 -14.96
CA ASP A 368 -1.09 -4.40 -15.64
C ASP A 368 -1.84 -3.10 -15.28
N VAL A 369 -2.33 -3.01 -14.04
CA VAL A 369 -3.14 -1.88 -13.55
C VAL A 369 -2.28 -0.87 -12.79
N ARG A 370 -2.42 0.42 -13.10
CA ARG A 370 -1.68 1.55 -12.51
C ARG A 370 -2.52 2.40 -11.55
N ASN A 371 -3.61 1.86 -11.03
CA ASN A 371 -4.46 2.58 -10.07
C ASN A 371 -3.83 2.65 -8.68
N SER A 372 -3.74 3.86 -8.12
CA SER A 372 -3.45 4.08 -6.71
C SER A 372 -4.71 4.03 -5.83
N ARG A 373 -5.90 4.28 -6.40
CA ARG A 373 -7.20 4.09 -5.73
C ARG A 373 -8.20 3.39 -6.64
N LEU A 374 -9.02 2.50 -6.09
CA LEU A 374 -10.00 1.67 -6.82
C LEU A 374 -11.45 2.14 -6.57
N HIS A 375 -11.68 3.44 -6.70
CA HIS A 375 -12.97 4.04 -6.38
C HIS A 375 -14.02 3.87 -7.48
N PRO A 376 -15.30 3.60 -7.11
CA PRO A 376 -16.42 3.75 -8.02
C PRO A 376 -16.51 5.14 -8.65
N MET A 377 -16.80 5.20 -9.95
CA MET A 377 -17.10 6.44 -10.65
C MET A 377 -18.61 6.64 -10.86
N LYS A 378 -19.04 7.91 -10.83
CA LYS A 378 -20.43 8.31 -11.10
C LYS A 378 -20.71 8.51 -12.59
N ASN A 379 -19.73 8.95 -13.36
CA ASN A 379 -19.90 9.26 -14.78
C ASN A 379 -18.82 8.59 -15.65
N LYS A 380 -19.21 7.50 -16.32
CA LYS A 380 -18.31 6.76 -17.22
C LYS A 380 -17.93 7.50 -18.50
N ALA A 381 -18.77 8.42 -18.97
CA ALA A 381 -18.61 9.03 -20.28
C ALA A 381 -17.36 9.92 -20.36
N LYS A 382 -16.99 10.59 -19.26
CA LYS A 382 -15.77 11.41 -19.18
C LYS A 382 -14.51 10.54 -19.25
N TRP A 383 -14.53 9.37 -18.61
CA TRP A 383 -13.39 8.46 -18.58
C TRP A 383 -13.12 7.80 -19.95
N ILE A 384 -14.16 7.26 -20.58
CA ILE A 384 -14.01 6.44 -21.79
C ILE A 384 -13.61 7.21 -23.06
N LYS A 385 -13.78 8.54 -23.07
CA LYS A 385 -13.52 9.37 -24.26
C LYS A 385 -12.03 9.55 -24.57
N GLY A 386 -11.13 9.24 -23.63
CA GLY A 386 -9.76 9.75 -23.70
C GLY A 386 -9.71 11.22 -23.34
N ASP A 387 -8.50 11.78 -23.23
CA ASP A 387 -8.33 13.24 -23.25
C ASP A 387 -8.26 13.74 -24.69
#